data_AF-A0A183CUQ2-F1
#
_entry.id   AF-A0A183CUQ2-F1
#
_cell.length_a   1.000
_cell.length_b   1.000
_cell.length_c   1.000
_cell.angle_alpha   90.00
_cell.angle_beta   90.00
_cell.angle_gamma   90.00
#
_symmetry.space_group_name_H-M   'P 1'
#
loop_
_entity.id
_entity.type
_entity.pdbx_description
1 polymer ?
#
loop_
_entity_poly.entity_id
_entity_poly.type
_entity_poly.pdbx_seq_one_letter_code
_entity_poly.pdbx_strand_id
1 'polypeptide(L)'
;MNGCYAIDDFAPIYPEIAEPADLLRILDTLQLCAPTDSNGEAEFEFPAFNVLDPPKDIWQRDRPTYVYGGVRVLPMRGMERSLQSTFPRIQVALRRSMHDFQDPMDADLMQWYGCSKMSSGQMEALIRLHGDAVEIQVRGPCEIATSCFYFVEDVTNLVEQTAQEVAPGISLERHFLSPKHLKEHVVNPAVYAPETIMAMQQAESLTIRNNQETDELFTDVVCFGSRDVAAVLTLGIDVGVAQLQLATRCELAALLDPSDAMGRDWSILAVKLNLTDQLPEVDSTGQSLSRTDQLLAEWALQSPETATVGRLCTILEELGRQDARDALYRTVPLYLFAPLDEQPAVHLTECGDSGVVSSTQSTTDPRSASTLSR
;
A
#
# COMPACT_ATOMS: atom_id res chain seq x y z
N MET A 1 -29.06 6.41 14.39
CA MET A 1 -28.34 5.45 15.26
C MET A 1 -26.86 5.65 14.99
N ASN A 2 -26.04 5.68 16.04
CA ASN A 2 -24.59 5.81 15.92
C ASN A 2 -23.90 4.49 15.55
N GLY A 3 -24.64 3.37 15.51
CA GLY A 3 -24.09 2.06 15.21
C GLY A 3 -23.32 1.42 16.37
N CYS A 4 -23.32 2.04 17.55
CA CYS A 4 -22.72 1.49 18.76
C CYS A 4 -23.79 0.77 19.60
N TYR A 5 -23.44 -0.40 20.11
CA TYR A 5 -24.33 -1.25 20.92
C TYR A 5 -23.55 -1.82 22.10
N ALA A 6 -24.15 -1.78 23.29
CA ALA A 6 -23.64 -2.45 24.46
C ALA A 6 -24.01 -3.94 24.44
N ILE A 7 -23.30 -4.77 25.21
CA ILE A 7 -23.62 -6.20 25.33
C ILE A 7 -25.07 -6.42 25.77
N ASP A 8 -25.56 -5.59 26.68
CA ASP A 8 -26.92 -5.68 27.25
C ASP A 8 -28.02 -5.41 26.21
N ASP A 9 -27.71 -4.70 25.12
CA ASP A 9 -28.66 -4.45 24.03
C ASP A 9 -28.97 -5.72 23.22
N PHE A 10 -28.11 -6.74 23.27
CA PHE A 10 -28.25 -7.96 22.48
C PHE A 10 -29.15 -9.02 23.14
N ALA A 11 -29.20 -9.07 24.47
CA ALA A 11 -30.04 -10.02 25.20
C ALA A 11 -31.54 -10.00 24.79
N PRO A 12 -32.18 -8.83 24.59
CA PRO A 12 -33.57 -8.80 24.12
C PRO A 12 -33.71 -9.08 22.61
N ILE A 13 -32.65 -8.89 21.81
CA ILE A 13 -32.69 -9.10 20.35
C ILE A 13 -32.55 -10.59 20.02
N TYR A 14 -31.68 -11.29 20.74
CA TYR A 14 -31.38 -12.72 20.55
C TYR A 14 -31.55 -13.50 21.86
N PRO A 15 -32.80 -13.67 22.34
CA PRO A 15 -33.08 -14.33 23.63
C PRO A 15 -32.65 -15.80 23.67
N GLU A 16 -32.45 -16.43 22.52
CA GLU A 16 -31.94 -17.79 22.38
C GLU A 16 -30.44 -17.94 22.69
N ILE A 17 -29.69 -16.84 22.73
CA ILE A 17 -28.25 -16.84 22.99
C ILE A 17 -28.03 -16.65 24.49
N ALA A 18 -27.53 -17.71 25.14
CA ALA A 18 -27.28 -17.70 26.58
C ALA A 18 -26.23 -16.66 27.01
N GLU A 19 -25.19 -16.47 26.19
CA GLU A 19 -24.05 -15.57 26.45
C GLU A 19 -23.85 -14.60 25.27
N PRO A 20 -24.47 -13.41 25.29
CA PRO A 20 -24.35 -12.41 24.21
C PRO A 20 -22.91 -11.97 23.92
N ALA A 21 -22.04 -12.02 24.93
CA ALA A 21 -20.61 -11.74 24.78
C ALA A 21 -19.92 -12.73 23.82
N ASP A 22 -20.32 -14.01 23.79
CA ASP A 22 -19.76 -14.99 22.87
C ASP A 22 -20.18 -14.71 21.42
N LEU A 23 -21.44 -14.31 21.21
CA LEU A 23 -21.91 -13.85 19.89
C LEU A 23 -21.07 -12.66 19.42
N LEU A 24 -20.87 -11.65 20.26
CA LEU A 24 -20.11 -10.45 19.91
C LEU A 24 -18.65 -10.77 19.56
N ARG A 25 -18.00 -11.70 20.28
CA ARG A 25 -16.65 -12.18 19.89
C ARG A 25 -16.64 -12.86 18.52
N ILE A 26 -17.69 -13.62 18.18
CA ILE A 26 -17.81 -14.22 16.84
C ILE A 26 -18.00 -13.12 15.79
N LEU A 27 -18.87 -12.14 16.02
CA LEU A 27 -19.13 -11.04 15.09
C LEU A 27 -17.89 -10.15 14.89
N ASP A 28 -17.15 -9.88 15.96
CA ASP A 28 -15.85 -9.23 15.92
C ASP A 28 -14.89 -10.07 15.08
N THR A 29 -14.71 -11.36 15.38
CA THR A 29 -13.86 -12.27 14.58
C THR A 29 -14.21 -12.26 13.08
N LEU A 30 -15.49 -12.14 12.73
CA LEU A 30 -15.99 -12.04 11.35
C LEU A 30 -15.85 -10.63 10.72
N GLN A 31 -15.21 -9.70 11.42
CA GLN A 31 -15.00 -8.30 11.03
C GLN A 31 -16.31 -7.54 10.78
N LEU A 32 -17.38 -7.85 11.52
CA LEU A 32 -18.67 -7.17 11.41
C LEU A 32 -18.82 -6.02 12.40
N CYS A 33 -18.05 -6.05 13.48
CA CYS A 33 -17.94 -5.01 14.49
C CYS A 33 -16.52 -4.93 15.05
N ALA A 34 -16.24 -3.89 15.81
CA ALA A 34 -15.04 -3.76 16.63
C ALA A 34 -15.39 -3.20 18.02
N PRO A 35 -14.65 -3.59 19.07
CA PRO A 35 -14.81 -2.98 20.39
C PRO A 35 -14.45 -1.49 20.36
N THR A 36 -15.11 -0.70 21.20
CA THR A 36 -14.82 0.73 21.38
C THR A 36 -14.40 1.02 22.81
N ASP A 37 -13.38 1.87 22.98
CA ASP A 37 -12.92 2.31 24.31
C ASP A 37 -13.85 3.39 24.86
N SER A 38 -15.06 3.00 25.24
CA SER A 38 -16.07 3.90 25.76
C SER A 38 -16.21 3.69 27.27
N ASN A 39 -15.47 4.49 28.05
CA ASN A 39 -15.67 4.71 29.49
C ASN A 39 -15.88 3.46 30.38
N GLY A 40 -15.24 2.34 30.07
CA GLY A 40 -15.25 1.13 30.91
C GLY A 40 -16.44 0.19 30.71
N GLU A 41 -17.34 0.47 29.77
CA GLU A 41 -18.36 -0.47 29.31
C GLU A 41 -17.94 -1.09 27.97
N ALA A 42 -18.17 -2.40 27.82
CA ALA A 42 -17.84 -3.11 26.59
C ALA A 42 -18.87 -2.77 25.50
N GLU A 43 -18.62 -1.69 24.76
CA GLU A 43 -19.39 -1.29 23.59
C GLU A 43 -18.74 -1.81 22.31
N PHE A 44 -19.59 -2.11 21.32
CA PHE A 44 -19.17 -2.55 20.00
C PHE A 44 -19.76 -1.62 18.94
N GLU A 45 -18.91 -1.13 18.04
CA GLU A 45 -19.35 -0.39 16.87
C GLU A 45 -19.57 -1.34 15.69
N PHE A 46 -20.72 -1.21 15.04
CA PHE A 46 -21.09 -1.88 13.81
C PHE A 46 -21.17 -0.85 12.68
N PRO A 47 -20.12 -0.70 11.85
CA PRO A 47 -20.10 0.34 10.82
C PRO A 47 -21.24 0.24 9.80
N ALA A 48 -21.75 -0.98 9.55
CA ALA A 48 -22.91 -1.19 8.69
C ALA A 48 -24.21 -0.52 9.19
N PHE A 49 -24.29 -0.21 10.50
CA PHE A 49 -25.44 0.46 11.13
C PHE A 49 -25.14 1.90 11.55
N ASN A 50 -23.92 2.39 11.27
CA ASN A 50 -23.55 3.76 11.54
C ASN A 50 -24.17 4.67 10.45
N VAL A 51 -25.25 5.37 10.82
CA VAL A 51 -25.99 6.31 9.94
C VAL A 51 -25.80 7.76 10.37
N LEU A 52 -24.69 8.07 11.05
CA LEU A 52 -24.37 9.44 11.43
C LEU A 52 -24.08 10.30 10.19
N ASP A 53 -24.47 11.57 10.29
CA ASP A 53 -24.11 12.59 9.30
C ASP A 53 -22.64 13.03 9.50
N PRO A 54 -21.96 13.47 8.41
CA PRO A 54 -20.62 14.03 8.52
C PRO A 54 -20.58 15.23 9.48
N PRO A 55 -19.62 15.28 10.42
CA PRO A 55 -19.35 16.47 11.22
C PRO A 55 -19.08 17.70 10.34
N LYS A 56 -19.63 18.86 10.72
CA LYS A 56 -19.59 20.08 9.89
C LYS A 56 -18.17 20.62 9.65
N ASP A 57 -17.26 20.33 10.57
CA ASP A 57 -15.92 20.92 10.62
C ASP A 57 -14.82 19.89 10.33
N ILE A 58 -15.16 18.78 9.69
CA ILE A 58 -14.29 17.59 9.61
C ILE A 58 -13.01 17.81 8.78
N TRP A 59 -13.05 18.69 7.77
CA TRP A 59 -11.95 18.92 6.83
C TRP A 59 -11.93 20.36 6.30
N GLN A 60 -11.76 21.32 7.21
CA GLN A 60 -11.80 22.75 6.88
C GLN A 60 -10.54 23.24 6.17
N ARG A 61 -10.65 24.32 5.39
CA ARG A 61 -9.51 24.96 4.71
C ARG A 61 -8.80 25.96 5.64
N ASP A 62 -8.34 25.48 6.79
CA ASP A 62 -7.72 26.28 7.87
C ASP A 62 -6.20 26.09 7.99
N ARG A 63 -5.61 25.20 7.17
CA ARG A 63 -4.21 24.78 7.25
C ARG A 63 -3.40 25.14 5.98
N PRO A 64 -2.96 26.40 5.81
CA PRO A 64 -2.28 26.85 4.58
C PRO A 64 -0.84 26.32 4.44
N THR A 65 -0.18 26.01 5.56
CA THR A 65 1.20 25.49 5.61
C THR A 65 1.29 23.98 5.44
N TYR A 66 0.16 23.30 5.39
CA TYR A 66 0.14 21.84 5.30
C TYR A 66 0.44 21.37 3.88
N VAL A 67 1.09 20.21 3.80
CA VAL A 67 1.17 19.39 2.60
C VAL A 67 -0.07 18.52 2.51
N TYR A 68 -0.46 18.21 1.28
CA TYR A 68 -1.63 17.39 0.98
C TYR A 68 -1.21 16.30 0.01
N GLY A 69 -1.76 15.11 0.19
CA GLY A 69 -1.61 14.00 -0.73
C GLY A 69 -2.80 13.07 -0.60
N GLY A 70 -2.99 12.21 -1.57
CA GLY A 70 -4.10 11.29 -1.52
C GLY A 70 -4.09 10.28 -2.65
N VAL A 71 -4.82 9.21 -2.41
CA VAL A 71 -4.92 8.05 -3.29
C VAL A 71 -6.38 7.65 -3.39
N ARG A 72 -6.83 7.32 -4.59
CA ARG A 72 -8.05 6.53 -4.82
C ARG A 72 -7.62 5.11 -5.10
N VAL A 73 -8.08 4.20 -4.25
CA VAL A 73 -7.95 2.75 -4.47
C VAL A 73 -9.18 2.31 -5.25
N LEU A 74 -8.98 1.86 -6.49
CA LEU A 74 -10.05 1.39 -7.36
C LEU A 74 -9.93 -0.13 -7.58
N PRO A 75 -11.05 -0.86 -7.67
CA PRO A 75 -11.03 -2.19 -8.22
C PRO A 75 -10.67 -2.12 -9.72
N MET A 76 -9.91 -3.10 -10.21
CA MET A 76 -9.64 -3.26 -11.63
C MET A 76 -10.96 -3.41 -12.42
N ARG A 77 -10.92 -3.07 -13.72
CA ARG A 77 -12.09 -3.14 -14.62
C ARG A 77 -12.76 -4.51 -14.57
N GLY A 78 -14.08 -4.51 -14.48
CA GLY A 78 -14.89 -5.73 -14.33
C GLY A 78 -15.12 -6.18 -12.87
N MET A 79 -14.51 -5.50 -11.89
CA MET A 79 -14.72 -5.73 -10.45
C MET A 79 -15.41 -4.54 -9.78
N GLU A 80 -16.18 -3.75 -10.53
CA GLU A 80 -16.86 -2.56 -10.02
C GLU A 80 -17.77 -2.88 -8.82
N ARG A 81 -17.95 -1.92 -7.91
CA ARG A 81 -18.74 -2.01 -6.67
C ARG A 81 -18.21 -2.97 -5.60
N SER A 82 -17.16 -3.76 -5.86
CA SER A 82 -16.60 -4.70 -4.88
C SER A 82 -16.15 -4.01 -3.58
N LEU A 83 -15.63 -2.77 -3.67
CA LEU A 83 -15.20 -2.00 -2.50
C LEU A 83 -16.36 -1.41 -1.68
N GLN A 84 -17.54 -1.18 -2.28
CA GLN A 84 -18.69 -0.63 -1.56
C GLN A 84 -19.18 -1.57 -0.46
N SER A 85 -19.24 -2.87 -0.76
CA SER A 85 -19.60 -3.91 0.22
C SER A 85 -18.52 -4.14 1.27
N THR A 86 -17.27 -3.81 0.97
CA THR A 86 -16.12 -4.05 1.84
C THR A 86 -15.86 -2.89 2.80
N PHE A 87 -16.36 -1.68 2.50
CA PHE A 87 -16.08 -0.50 3.30
C PHE A 87 -16.44 -0.59 4.79
N PRO A 88 -17.56 -1.21 5.20
CA PRO A 88 -17.82 -1.43 6.63
C PRO A 88 -16.70 -2.24 7.31
N ARG A 89 -16.07 -3.17 6.61
CA ARG A 89 -14.94 -3.95 7.13
C ARG A 89 -13.65 -3.14 7.17
N ILE A 90 -13.45 -2.22 6.23
CA ILE A 90 -12.37 -1.22 6.29
C ILE A 90 -12.53 -0.36 7.56
N GLN A 91 -13.76 0.05 7.87
CA GLN A 91 -14.04 0.81 9.09
C GLN A 91 -13.73 0.01 10.37
N VAL A 92 -14.07 -1.28 10.40
CA VAL A 92 -13.67 -2.21 11.47
C VAL A 92 -12.15 -2.33 11.57
N ALA A 93 -11.45 -2.49 10.44
CA ALA A 93 -9.99 -2.62 10.42
C ALA A 93 -9.30 -1.34 10.92
N LEU A 94 -9.78 -0.16 10.55
CA LEU A 94 -9.30 1.12 11.09
C LEU A 94 -9.48 1.20 12.60
N ARG A 95 -10.64 0.79 13.12
CA ARG A 95 -10.92 0.76 14.57
C ARG A 95 -9.94 -0.15 15.31
N ARG A 96 -9.64 -1.33 14.75
CA ARG A 96 -8.67 -2.26 15.32
C ARG A 96 -7.25 -1.73 15.30
N SER A 97 -6.84 -1.13 14.18
CA SER A 97 -5.52 -0.53 14.05
C SER A 97 -5.30 0.54 15.12
N MET A 98 -6.32 1.32 15.48
CA MET A 98 -6.25 2.30 16.58
C MET A 98 -5.97 1.68 17.94
N HIS A 99 -6.51 0.48 18.22
CA HIS A 99 -6.29 -0.25 19.48
C HIS A 99 -4.88 -0.84 19.58
N ASP A 100 -4.26 -1.16 18.45
CA ASP A 100 -2.91 -1.71 18.40
C ASP A 100 -1.83 -0.62 18.62
N PHE A 101 -2.17 0.67 18.48
CA PHE A 101 -1.26 1.77 18.79
C PHE A 101 -1.07 1.94 20.30
N GLN A 102 0.19 1.91 20.74
CA GLN A 102 0.55 1.91 22.18
C GLN A 102 0.29 3.25 22.89
N ASP A 103 0.13 4.36 22.16
CA ASP A 103 -0.18 5.67 22.73
C ASP A 103 -1.52 6.22 22.19
N PRO A 104 -2.66 5.83 22.79
CA PRO A 104 -3.98 6.30 22.39
C PRO A 104 -4.21 7.79 22.67
N MET A 105 -3.29 8.52 23.31
CA MET A 105 -3.46 9.96 23.58
C MET A 105 -3.19 10.84 22.35
N ASP A 106 -2.44 10.34 21.37
CA ASP A 106 -2.05 11.11 20.19
C ASP A 106 -2.83 10.73 18.92
N ALA A 107 -3.76 9.78 19.01
CA ALA A 107 -4.54 9.32 17.86
C ALA A 107 -6.05 9.35 18.14
N ASP A 108 -6.84 9.79 17.16
CA ASP A 108 -8.31 9.81 17.24
C ASP A 108 -8.94 9.25 15.96
N LEU A 109 -10.07 8.56 16.11
CA LEU A 109 -10.84 7.98 15.01
C LEU A 109 -12.33 8.29 15.16
N MET A 110 -12.85 9.04 14.19
CA MET A 110 -14.28 9.31 14.06
C MET A 110 -14.82 8.63 12.80
N GLN A 111 -15.94 7.91 12.94
CA GLN A 111 -16.53 7.15 11.85
C GLN A 111 -18.01 7.50 11.71
N TRP A 112 -18.46 7.58 10.46
CA TRP A 112 -19.86 7.79 10.10
C TRP A 112 -20.18 7.07 8.81
N TYR A 113 -21.39 7.26 8.28
CA TYR A 113 -21.82 6.54 7.08
C TYR A 113 -20.87 6.78 5.89
N GLY A 114 -20.19 5.71 5.46
CA GLY A 114 -19.33 5.73 4.28
C GLY A 114 -18.03 6.54 4.41
N CYS A 115 -17.63 6.93 5.63
CA CYS A 115 -16.39 7.68 5.84
C CYS A 115 -15.81 7.51 7.25
N SER A 116 -14.48 7.67 7.34
CA SER A 116 -13.73 7.76 8.58
C SER A 116 -12.78 8.95 8.52
N LYS A 117 -12.67 9.70 9.62
CA LYS A 117 -11.56 10.62 9.85
C LYS A 117 -10.66 10.02 10.92
N MET A 118 -9.38 9.89 10.60
CA MET A 118 -8.35 9.49 11.53
C MET A 118 -7.37 10.64 11.73
N SER A 119 -6.89 10.83 12.95
CA SER A 119 -5.86 11.82 13.28
C SER A 119 -4.75 11.13 14.04
N SER A 120 -3.50 11.49 13.76
CA SER A 120 -2.31 11.02 14.49
C SER A 120 -1.34 12.19 14.64
N GLY A 121 -1.19 12.69 15.87
CA GLY A 121 -0.46 13.91 16.17
C GLY A 121 -1.01 15.11 15.38
N GLN A 122 -0.22 15.62 14.44
CA GLN A 122 -0.60 16.76 13.58
C GLN A 122 -1.06 16.34 12.17
N MET A 123 -1.09 15.04 11.89
CA MET A 123 -1.55 14.47 10.63
C MET A 123 -3.03 14.11 10.72
N GLU A 124 -3.76 14.37 9.65
CA GLU A 124 -5.16 13.98 9.52
C GLU A 124 -5.35 13.19 8.23
N ALA A 125 -6.16 12.13 8.28
CA ALA A 125 -6.59 11.33 7.15
C ALA A 125 -8.11 11.31 7.04
N LEU A 126 -8.63 11.46 5.83
CA LEU A 126 -10.03 11.27 5.48
C LEU A 126 -10.15 10.09 4.53
N ILE A 127 -10.81 9.03 4.97
CA ILE A 127 -11.01 7.78 4.22
C ILE A 127 -12.50 7.69 3.89
N ARG A 128 -12.88 7.66 2.62
CA ARG A 128 -14.29 7.70 2.22
C ARG A 128 -14.59 6.87 0.98
N LEU A 129 -15.82 6.39 0.88
CA LEU A 129 -16.35 5.89 -0.38
C LEU A 129 -16.52 7.03 -1.38
N HIS A 130 -16.01 6.83 -2.59
CA HIS A 130 -16.17 7.75 -3.71
C HIS A 130 -16.51 6.96 -4.98
N GLY A 131 -17.81 6.76 -5.22
CA GLY A 131 -18.27 5.88 -6.31
C GLY A 131 -17.88 4.43 -6.02
N ASP A 132 -17.11 3.82 -6.92
CA ASP A 132 -16.59 2.45 -6.76
C ASP A 132 -15.19 2.41 -6.09
N ALA A 133 -14.66 3.56 -5.69
CA ALA A 133 -13.33 3.71 -5.10
C ALA A 133 -13.39 3.95 -3.58
N VAL A 134 -12.30 3.61 -2.90
CA VAL A 134 -11.98 4.17 -1.58
C VAL A 134 -10.99 5.30 -1.77
N GLU A 135 -11.40 6.52 -1.43
CA GLU A 135 -10.56 7.70 -1.50
C GLU A 135 -9.94 7.98 -0.12
N ILE A 136 -8.63 8.14 -0.10
CA ILE A 136 -7.82 8.44 1.06
C ILE A 136 -7.17 9.80 0.81
N GLN A 137 -7.42 10.77 1.69
CA GLN A 137 -6.78 12.08 1.66
C GLN A 137 -6.02 12.27 2.96
N VAL A 138 -4.77 12.69 2.87
CA VAL A 138 -3.91 12.96 4.03
C VAL A 138 -3.39 14.39 3.96
N ARG A 139 -3.31 15.04 5.13
CA ARG A 139 -2.64 16.33 5.28
C ARG A 139 -1.87 16.41 6.59
N GLY A 140 -0.81 17.20 6.60
CA GLY A 140 -0.01 17.49 7.78
C GLY A 140 0.96 18.65 7.53
N PRO A 141 1.62 19.17 8.59
CA PRO A 141 2.66 20.19 8.45
C PRO A 141 3.77 19.77 7.47
N CYS A 142 4.29 20.73 6.70
CA CYS A 142 5.34 20.46 5.71
C CYS A 142 6.65 19.95 6.34
N GLU A 143 6.88 20.26 7.61
CA GLU A 143 8.01 19.82 8.42
C GLU A 143 8.01 18.31 8.67
N ILE A 144 6.83 17.67 8.58
CA ILE A 144 6.65 16.22 8.76
C ILE A 144 6.12 15.56 7.48
N ALA A 145 6.47 16.09 6.30
CA ALA A 145 6.03 15.55 5.02
C ALA A 145 6.41 14.07 4.83
N THR A 146 7.58 13.65 5.30
CA THR A 146 8.01 12.25 5.31
C THR A 146 7.06 11.38 6.15
N SER A 147 6.65 11.83 7.33
CA SER A 147 5.64 11.13 8.15
C SER A 147 4.27 11.08 7.48
N CYS A 148 3.88 12.14 6.75
CA CYS A 148 2.63 12.15 5.98
C CYS A 148 2.62 11.10 4.86
N PHE A 149 3.78 10.88 4.21
CA PHE A 149 3.94 9.81 3.22
C PHE A 149 3.76 8.42 3.84
N TYR A 150 4.44 8.13 4.95
CA TYR A 150 4.25 6.86 5.68
C TYR A 150 2.79 6.66 6.09
N PHE A 151 2.17 7.73 6.62
CA PHE A 151 0.80 7.66 7.07
C PHE A 151 -0.20 7.35 5.95
N VAL A 152 -0.02 7.90 4.74
CA VAL A 152 -0.88 7.53 3.60
C VAL A 152 -0.62 6.10 3.12
N GLU A 153 0.63 5.65 3.14
CA GLU A 153 0.98 4.28 2.74
C GLU A 153 0.36 3.27 3.70
N ASP A 154 0.48 3.49 5.01
CA ASP A 154 -0.09 2.61 6.04
C ASP A 154 -1.62 2.48 5.90
N VAL A 155 -2.30 3.61 5.72
CA VAL A 155 -3.76 3.63 5.51
C VAL A 155 -4.16 2.97 4.20
N THR A 156 -3.39 3.20 3.13
CA THR A 156 -3.65 2.57 1.82
C THR A 156 -3.45 1.07 1.88
N ASN A 157 -2.37 0.61 2.51
CA ASN A 157 -2.08 -0.80 2.72
C ASN A 157 -3.15 -1.48 3.58
N LEU A 158 -3.64 -0.83 4.65
CA LEU A 158 -4.75 -1.34 5.46
C LEU A 158 -6.03 -1.51 4.62
N VAL A 159 -6.36 -0.53 3.78
CA VAL A 159 -7.51 -0.60 2.86
C VAL A 159 -7.37 -1.76 1.88
N GLU A 160 -6.21 -1.90 1.23
CA GLU A 160 -5.94 -2.93 0.25
C GLU A 160 -5.92 -4.34 0.88
N GLN A 161 -5.27 -4.50 2.04
CA GLN A 161 -5.24 -5.75 2.79
C GLN A 161 -6.65 -6.17 3.21
N THR A 162 -7.42 -5.25 3.78
CA THR A 162 -8.82 -5.53 4.17
C THR A 162 -9.64 -5.96 2.95
N ALA A 163 -9.46 -5.30 1.80
CA ALA A 163 -10.15 -5.70 0.59
C ALA A 163 -9.78 -7.12 0.12
N GLN A 164 -8.50 -7.49 0.19
CA GLN A 164 -8.02 -8.82 -0.19
C GLN A 164 -8.50 -9.93 0.78
N GLU A 165 -8.57 -9.65 2.07
CA GLU A 165 -9.11 -10.58 3.08
C GLU A 165 -10.59 -10.89 2.84
N VAL A 166 -11.35 -9.89 2.40
CA VAL A 166 -12.80 -9.97 2.22
C VAL A 166 -13.18 -10.56 0.86
N ALA A 167 -12.42 -10.19 -0.18
CA ALA A 167 -12.61 -10.65 -1.54
C ALA A 167 -11.28 -11.17 -2.11
N PRO A 168 -10.92 -12.44 -1.82
CA PRO A 168 -9.71 -13.04 -2.37
C PRO A 168 -9.71 -12.98 -3.90
N GLY A 169 -8.61 -12.48 -4.47
CA GLY A 169 -8.48 -12.29 -5.92
C GLY A 169 -8.97 -10.93 -6.44
N ILE A 170 -9.48 -10.04 -5.58
CA ILE A 170 -9.68 -8.65 -5.96
C ILE A 170 -8.34 -8.03 -6.35
N SER A 171 -8.32 -7.37 -7.50
CA SER A 171 -7.15 -6.63 -7.96
C SER A 171 -7.45 -5.14 -7.85
N LEU A 172 -6.51 -4.38 -7.29
CA LEU A 172 -6.69 -2.98 -6.95
C LEU A 172 -5.62 -2.12 -7.63
N GLU A 173 -6.02 -0.91 -8.01
CA GLU A 173 -5.15 0.10 -8.61
C GLU A 173 -5.09 1.34 -7.73
N ARG A 174 -3.89 1.92 -7.56
CA ARG A 174 -3.68 3.18 -6.87
C ARG A 174 -3.68 4.34 -7.86
N HIS A 175 -4.62 5.26 -7.70
CA HIS A 175 -4.74 6.47 -8.53
C HIS A 175 -4.46 7.70 -7.66
N PHE A 176 -3.39 8.43 -7.93
CA PHE A 176 -2.98 9.55 -7.09
C PHE A 176 -3.85 10.79 -7.29
N LEU A 177 -4.06 11.56 -6.23
CA LEU A 177 -4.81 12.81 -6.27
C LEU A 177 -3.88 14.01 -6.39
N SER A 178 -4.33 15.05 -7.10
CA SER A 178 -3.64 16.34 -7.18
C SER A 178 -3.50 17.02 -5.82
N PRO A 179 -2.27 17.20 -5.29
CA PRO A 179 -2.02 17.98 -4.07
C PRO A 179 -2.56 19.41 -4.16
N LYS A 180 -2.44 20.06 -5.33
CA LYS A 180 -2.98 21.41 -5.56
C LYS A 180 -4.49 21.45 -5.36
N HIS A 181 -5.22 20.53 -6.01
CA HIS A 181 -6.68 20.46 -5.89
C HIS A 181 -7.12 20.09 -4.47
N LEU A 182 -6.39 19.21 -3.80
CA LEU A 182 -6.64 18.88 -2.40
C LEU A 182 -6.45 20.09 -1.48
N LYS A 183 -5.37 20.86 -1.65
CA LYS A 183 -5.11 22.10 -0.91
C LYS A 183 -6.15 23.20 -1.18
N GLU A 184 -6.75 23.19 -2.36
CA GLU A 184 -7.85 24.08 -2.73
C GLU A 184 -9.23 23.56 -2.31
N HIS A 185 -9.31 22.34 -1.76
CA HIS A 185 -10.54 21.66 -1.37
C HIS A 185 -11.53 21.53 -2.55
N VAL A 186 -11.01 21.26 -3.74
CA VAL A 186 -11.83 20.95 -4.93
C VAL A 186 -12.62 19.67 -4.65
N VAL A 187 -13.94 19.71 -4.87
CA VAL A 187 -14.85 18.58 -4.55
C VAL A 187 -14.43 17.29 -5.25
N ASN A 188 -14.03 17.41 -6.52
CA ASN A 188 -13.53 16.33 -7.36
C ASN A 188 -12.09 16.65 -7.78
N PRO A 189 -11.08 16.34 -6.95
CA PRO A 189 -9.70 16.59 -7.28
C PRO A 189 -9.29 15.85 -8.56
N ALA A 190 -8.30 16.39 -9.27
CA ALA A 190 -7.74 15.72 -10.45
C ALA A 190 -7.04 14.44 -10.00
N VAL A 191 -7.07 13.43 -10.86
CA VAL A 191 -6.58 12.09 -10.59
C VAL A 191 -5.52 11.72 -11.61
N TYR A 192 -4.45 11.11 -11.14
CA TYR A 192 -3.36 10.56 -11.93
C TYR A 192 -3.45 9.03 -11.90
N ALA A 193 -3.85 8.46 -13.03
CA ALA A 193 -3.95 7.02 -13.19
C ALA A 193 -2.56 6.36 -13.24
N PRO A 194 -2.45 5.05 -12.92
CA PRO A 194 -1.20 4.30 -12.99
C PRO A 194 -0.44 4.49 -14.30
N GLU A 195 -1.15 4.46 -15.43
CA GLU A 195 -0.58 4.63 -16.77
C GLU A 195 0.03 6.02 -16.95
N THR A 196 -0.54 7.04 -16.33
CA THR A 196 -0.01 8.41 -16.39
C THR A 196 1.31 8.52 -15.62
N ILE A 197 1.39 7.88 -14.44
CA ILE A 197 2.60 7.85 -13.62
C ILE A 197 3.70 7.03 -14.32
N MET A 198 3.36 5.85 -14.81
CA MET A 198 4.32 4.97 -15.49
C MET A 198 4.83 5.57 -16.80
N ALA A 199 3.97 6.21 -17.61
CA ALA A 199 4.40 6.90 -18.82
C ALA A 199 5.32 8.10 -18.50
N MET A 200 5.03 8.83 -17.42
CA MET A 200 5.88 9.91 -16.93
C MET A 200 7.26 9.39 -16.52
N GLN A 201 7.32 8.29 -15.77
CA GLN A 201 8.57 7.62 -15.39
C GLN A 201 9.34 7.14 -16.64
N GLN A 202 8.67 6.48 -17.58
CA GLN A 202 9.26 5.98 -18.82
C GLN A 202 9.87 7.09 -19.69
N ALA A 203 9.30 8.30 -19.62
CA ALA A 203 9.80 9.49 -20.29
C ALA A 203 10.87 10.26 -19.50
N GLU A 204 11.28 9.74 -18.33
CA GLU A 204 12.22 10.40 -17.40
C GLU A 204 11.81 11.83 -17.03
N SER A 205 10.49 12.07 -16.98
CA SER A 205 9.93 13.37 -16.64
C SER A 205 9.93 13.57 -15.11
N LEU A 206 9.98 14.82 -14.66
CA LEU A 206 9.81 15.18 -13.25
C LEU A 206 8.39 15.66 -12.93
N THR A 207 7.60 15.91 -13.96
CA THR A 207 6.23 16.44 -13.86
C THR A 207 5.23 15.49 -14.45
N ILE A 208 4.10 15.35 -13.77
CA ILE A 208 2.93 14.60 -14.22
C ILE A 208 1.89 15.61 -14.69
N ARG A 209 1.32 15.36 -15.87
CA ARG A 209 0.26 16.19 -16.45
C ARG A 209 -1.10 15.54 -16.18
N ASN A 210 -2.07 16.32 -15.70
CA ASN A 210 -3.44 15.83 -15.58
C ASN A 210 -4.23 16.10 -16.87
N ASN A 211 -5.41 15.49 -16.99
CA ASN A 211 -6.35 15.73 -18.09
C ASN A 211 -6.90 17.18 -18.14
N GLN A 212 -6.58 18.02 -17.16
CA GLN A 212 -6.97 19.43 -17.05
C GLN A 212 -5.80 20.39 -17.32
N GLU A 213 -4.72 19.89 -17.95
CA GLU A 213 -3.53 20.63 -18.43
C GLU A 213 -2.66 21.33 -17.37
N THR A 214 -2.76 20.97 -16.10
CA THR A 214 -1.83 21.48 -15.07
C THR A 214 -0.74 20.45 -14.75
N ASP A 215 0.51 20.87 -14.90
CA ASP A 215 1.68 20.07 -14.53
C ASP A 215 1.95 20.17 -13.01
N GLU A 216 2.20 19.03 -12.38
CA GLU A 216 2.56 18.90 -10.96
C GLU A 216 3.82 18.03 -10.82
N LEU A 217 4.67 18.32 -9.83
CA LEU A 217 5.89 17.54 -9.62
C LEU A 217 5.54 16.15 -9.10
N PHE A 218 6.20 15.10 -9.61
CA PHE A 218 6.04 13.73 -9.11
C PHE A 218 6.29 13.65 -7.60
N THR A 219 7.31 14.36 -7.11
CA THR A 219 7.64 14.43 -5.69
C THR A 219 6.52 15.02 -4.85
N ASP A 220 5.77 15.99 -5.37
CA ASP A 220 4.64 16.58 -4.65
C ASP A 220 3.45 15.62 -4.61
N VAL A 221 3.15 14.99 -5.75
CA VAL A 221 2.01 14.08 -5.93
C VAL A 221 2.16 12.79 -5.12
N VAL A 222 3.35 12.17 -5.17
CA VAL A 222 3.59 10.86 -4.57
C VAL A 222 4.27 10.97 -3.21
N CYS A 223 5.22 11.91 -3.04
CA CYS A 223 6.08 11.98 -1.85
C CYS A 223 5.73 13.12 -0.89
N PHE A 224 4.59 13.81 -1.07
CA PHE A 224 4.21 14.99 -0.27
C PHE A 224 5.26 16.13 -0.31
N GLY A 225 6.07 16.18 -1.37
CA GLY A 225 7.19 17.11 -1.51
C GLY A 225 8.45 16.71 -0.72
N SER A 226 8.45 15.55 -0.04
CA SER A 226 9.61 15.05 0.69
C SER A 226 10.69 14.57 -0.27
N ARG A 227 11.86 15.20 -0.18
CA ARG A 227 13.06 14.80 -0.92
C ARG A 227 13.69 13.54 -0.35
N ASP A 228 13.56 13.33 0.96
CA ASP A 228 14.12 12.16 1.64
C ASP A 228 13.42 10.88 1.17
N VAL A 229 12.09 10.93 1.05
CA VAL A 229 11.30 9.83 0.46
C VAL A 229 11.69 9.63 -1.00
N ALA A 230 11.68 10.70 -1.81
CA ALA A 230 12.00 10.61 -3.23
C ALA A 230 13.39 10.03 -3.51
N ALA A 231 14.36 10.26 -2.62
CA ALA A 231 15.73 9.75 -2.75
C ALA A 231 15.87 8.24 -2.55
N VAL A 232 14.88 7.58 -1.92
CA VAL A 232 14.93 6.14 -1.61
C VAL A 232 13.82 5.34 -2.30
N LEU A 233 13.05 5.98 -3.19
CA LEU A 233 12.09 5.29 -4.05
C LEU A 233 12.80 4.55 -5.19
N THR A 234 12.41 3.30 -5.38
CA THR A 234 12.61 2.59 -6.65
C THR A 234 11.37 2.85 -7.50
N LEU A 235 11.52 3.47 -8.67
CA LEU A 235 10.40 3.75 -9.56
C LEU A 235 9.82 2.45 -10.13
N GLY A 236 8.53 2.46 -10.49
CA GLY A 236 7.85 1.31 -11.09
C GLY A 236 8.56 0.77 -12.34
N ILE A 237 9.12 1.66 -13.16
CA ILE A 237 9.92 1.27 -14.35
C ILE A 237 11.24 0.56 -14.00
N ASP A 238 11.78 0.78 -12.80
CA ASP A 238 13.04 0.20 -12.34
C ASP A 238 12.82 -1.11 -11.57
N VAL A 239 11.57 -1.48 -11.31
CA VAL A 239 11.22 -2.77 -10.70
C VAL A 239 11.69 -3.90 -11.61
N GLY A 240 12.38 -4.87 -11.01
CA GLY A 240 12.84 -6.07 -11.72
C GLY A 240 11.68 -6.98 -12.11
N VAL A 241 11.74 -7.56 -13.31
CA VAL A 241 10.72 -8.49 -13.84
C VAL A 241 10.53 -9.72 -12.94
N ALA A 242 11.57 -10.14 -12.21
CA ALA A 242 11.46 -11.20 -11.20
C ALA A 242 10.49 -10.87 -10.05
N GLN A 243 10.28 -9.58 -9.76
CA GLN A 243 9.42 -9.11 -8.68
C GLN A 243 7.96 -8.94 -9.10
N LEU A 244 7.63 -9.22 -10.36
CA LEU A 244 6.25 -9.17 -10.84
C LEU A 244 5.38 -10.18 -10.09
N GLN A 245 4.22 -9.72 -9.65
CA GLN A 245 3.22 -10.58 -9.02
C GLN A 245 2.69 -11.62 -10.01
N LEU A 246 2.24 -12.76 -9.48
CA LEU A 246 1.68 -13.85 -10.29
C LEU A 246 0.52 -13.36 -11.18
N ALA A 247 -0.34 -12.49 -10.66
CA ALA A 247 -1.46 -11.93 -11.42
C ALA A 247 -0.99 -11.17 -12.68
N THR A 248 0.00 -10.28 -12.54
CA THR A 248 0.63 -9.57 -13.67
C THR A 248 1.21 -10.52 -14.70
N ARG A 249 1.92 -11.56 -14.23
CA ARG A 249 2.55 -12.56 -15.10
C ARG A 249 1.50 -13.37 -15.87
N CYS A 250 0.42 -13.77 -15.20
CA CYS A 250 -0.71 -14.45 -15.83
C CYS A 250 -1.43 -13.56 -16.86
N GLU A 251 -1.62 -12.27 -16.58
CA GLU A 251 -2.24 -11.34 -17.53
C GLU A 251 -1.38 -11.15 -18.79
N LEU A 252 -0.06 -10.97 -18.62
CA LEU A 252 0.87 -10.89 -19.74
C LEU A 252 0.89 -12.18 -20.56
N ALA A 253 0.94 -13.34 -19.91
CA ALA A 253 0.86 -14.63 -20.57
C ALA A 253 -0.43 -14.78 -21.38
N ALA A 254 -1.57 -14.40 -20.80
CA ALA A 254 -2.87 -14.46 -21.48
C ALA A 254 -2.93 -13.57 -22.73
N LEU A 255 -2.18 -12.47 -22.74
CA LEU A 255 -2.09 -11.55 -23.87
C LEU A 255 -1.08 -12.01 -24.93
N LEU A 256 0.07 -12.57 -24.54
CA LEU A 256 1.24 -12.79 -25.42
C LEU A 256 1.43 -14.26 -25.88
N ASP A 257 0.85 -15.23 -25.17
CA ASP A 257 0.92 -16.65 -25.56
C ASP A 257 -0.02 -17.05 -26.72
N PRO A 258 -1.25 -16.49 -26.85
CA PRO A 258 -2.11 -16.78 -28.00
C PRO A 258 -1.44 -16.42 -29.32
N SER A 259 -1.77 -17.15 -30.39
CA SER A 259 -1.32 -16.81 -31.74
C SER A 259 -2.01 -15.54 -32.20
N ASP A 260 -1.30 -14.42 -32.21
CA ASP A 260 -1.75 -13.19 -32.85
C ASP A 260 -1.86 -13.38 -34.37
N ALA A 261 -2.64 -12.52 -35.03
CA ALA A 261 -2.78 -12.50 -36.49
C ALA A 261 -1.45 -12.25 -37.22
N MET A 262 -0.45 -11.62 -36.56
CA MET A 262 0.88 -11.36 -37.12
C MET A 262 1.95 -12.40 -36.75
N GLY A 263 1.68 -13.38 -35.87
CA GLY A 263 2.65 -14.43 -35.51
C GLY A 263 2.60 -14.89 -34.06
N ARG A 264 3.72 -15.45 -33.58
CA ARG A 264 3.92 -15.90 -32.19
C ARG A 264 4.64 -14.79 -31.41
N ASP A 265 3.91 -13.92 -30.71
CA ASP A 265 4.49 -12.75 -30.03
C ASP A 265 5.56 -13.11 -29.00
N TRP A 266 5.37 -14.21 -28.25
CA TRP A 266 6.38 -14.74 -27.34
C TRP A 266 7.72 -15.07 -28.04
N SER A 267 7.70 -15.49 -29.31
CA SER A 267 8.94 -15.83 -30.03
C SER A 267 9.70 -14.58 -30.48
N ILE A 268 8.98 -13.50 -30.85
CA ILE A 268 9.58 -12.21 -31.18
C ILE A 268 10.09 -11.55 -29.89
N LEU A 269 9.35 -11.68 -28.79
CA LEU A 269 9.79 -11.28 -27.46
C LEU A 269 11.12 -11.94 -27.09
N ALA A 270 11.26 -13.26 -27.25
CA ALA A 270 12.53 -13.95 -26.99
C ALA A 270 13.70 -13.37 -27.79
N VAL A 271 13.49 -13.04 -29.07
CA VAL A 271 14.51 -12.38 -29.89
C VAL A 271 14.88 -11.01 -29.33
N LYS A 272 13.89 -10.19 -28.95
CA LYS A 272 14.12 -8.85 -28.35
C LYS A 272 14.81 -8.91 -26.99
N LEU A 273 14.59 -9.99 -26.24
CA LEU A 273 15.24 -10.27 -24.96
C LEU A 273 16.63 -10.92 -25.12
N ASN A 274 17.08 -11.21 -26.36
CA ASN A 274 18.29 -11.98 -26.66
C ASN A 274 18.30 -13.40 -26.09
N LEU A 275 17.14 -14.02 -25.95
CA LEU A 275 16.94 -15.39 -25.44
C LEU A 275 16.71 -16.42 -26.56
N THR A 276 17.24 -16.16 -27.75
CA THR A 276 17.03 -17.01 -28.94
C THR A 276 17.48 -18.45 -28.70
N ASP A 277 18.52 -18.66 -27.91
CA ASP A 277 19.08 -19.98 -27.57
C ASP A 277 18.12 -20.82 -26.71
N GLN A 278 17.20 -20.18 -25.98
CA GLN A 278 16.23 -20.81 -25.09
C GLN A 278 14.90 -21.13 -25.78
N LEU A 279 14.69 -20.64 -27.01
CA LEU A 279 13.48 -20.91 -27.79
C LEU A 279 13.17 -22.41 -27.97
N PRO A 280 14.14 -23.31 -28.25
CA PRO A 280 13.85 -24.74 -28.43
C PRO A 280 13.30 -25.38 -27.15
N GLU A 281 13.85 -25.01 -25.99
CA GLU A 281 13.40 -25.53 -24.70
C GLU A 281 11.99 -25.03 -24.40
N VAL A 282 11.76 -23.72 -24.50
CA VAL A 282 10.45 -23.10 -24.26
C VAL A 282 9.38 -23.65 -25.22
N ASP A 283 9.68 -23.86 -26.51
CA ASP A 283 8.71 -24.43 -27.46
C ASP A 283 8.41 -25.91 -27.16
N SER A 284 9.37 -26.65 -26.60
CA SER A 284 9.22 -28.06 -26.25
C SER A 284 8.35 -28.31 -25.01
N THR A 285 8.14 -27.31 -24.16
CA THR A 285 7.33 -27.42 -22.93
C THR A 285 5.82 -27.59 -23.19
N GLY A 286 5.38 -27.48 -24.44
CA GLY A 286 3.98 -27.71 -24.84
C GLY A 286 3.03 -26.59 -24.39
N GLN A 287 1.73 -26.91 -24.28
CA GLN A 287 0.68 -25.97 -23.85
C GLN A 287 0.47 -25.93 -22.32
N SER A 288 1.21 -26.76 -21.57
CA SER A 288 1.04 -26.88 -20.12
C SER A 288 1.64 -25.72 -19.31
N LEU A 289 2.56 -24.96 -19.91
CA LEU A 289 3.23 -23.83 -19.28
C LEU A 289 3.15 -22.61 -20.19
N SER A 290 3.05 -21.43 -19.59
CA SER A 290 3.13 -20.18 -20.34
C SER A 290 4.54 -20.01 -20.89
N ARG A 291 4.64 -19.66 -22.18
CA ARG A 291 5.94 -19.42 -22.83
C ARG A 291 6.46 -18.03 -22.49
N THR A 292 5.57 -17.05 -22.46
CA THR A 292 5.86 -15.69 -21.99
C THR A 292 6.42 -15.73 -20.58
N ASP A 293 5.78 -16.46 -19.66
CA ASP A 293 6.22 -16.55 -18.28
C ASP A 293 7.63 -17.16 -18.13
N GLN A 294 7.91 -18.23 -18.87
CA GLN A 294 9.23 -18.86 -18.92
C GLN A 294 10.31 -17.90 -19.43
N LEU A 295 10.03 -17.16 -20.49
CA LEU A 295 10.98 -16.18 -21.06
C LEU A 295 11.26 -15.04 -20.09
N LEU A 296 10.24 -14.54 -19.38
CA LEU A 296 10.42 -13.50 -18.37
C LEU A 296 11.24 -14.00 -17.18
N ALA A 297 11.02 -15.24 -16.73
CA ALA A 297 11.83 -15.86 -15.68
C ALA A 297 13.29 -16.02 -16.11
N GLU A 298 13.52 -16.51 -17.32
CA GLU A 298 14.85 -16.74 -17.86
C GLU A 298 15.59 -15.42 -18.10
N TRP A 299 14.91 -14.39 -18.59
CA TRP A 299 15.49 -13.06 -18.77
C TRP A 299 15.93 -12.47 -17.43
N ALA A 300 15.07 -12.58 -16.41
CA ALA A 300 15.41 -12.09 -15.08
C ALA A 300 16.59 -12.85 -14.45
N LEU A 301 16.78 -14.12 -14.80
CA LEU A 301 17.92 -14.92 -14.36
C LEU A 301 19.22 -14.57 -15.10
N GLN A 302 19.17 -14.45 -16.43
CA GLN A 302 20.36 -14.22 -17.26
C GLN A 302 20.85 -12.76 -17.23
N SER A 303 19.95 -11.80 -17.05
CA SER A 303 20.26 -10.37 -17.17
C SER A 303 19.51 -9.52 -16.14
N PRO A 304 19.68 -9.80 -14.83
CA PRO A 304 18.90 -9.16 -13.76
C PRO A 304 19.00 -7.63 -13.76
N GLU A 305 20.15 -7.07 -14.13
CA GLU A 305 20.38 -5.61 -14.18
C GLU A 305 19.57 -4.91 -15.28
N THR A 306 19.18 -5.64 -16.33
CA THR A 306 18.45 -5.08 -17.48
C THR A 306 16.99 -5.55 -17.55
N ALA A 307 16.66 -6.58 -16.77
CA ALA A 307 15.34 -7.18 -16.69
C ALA A 307 14.41 -6.33 -15.82
N THR A 308 14.13 -5.11 -16.28
CA THR A 308 13.26 -4.14 -15.61
C THR A 308 11.93 -3.98 -16.34
N VAL A 309 10.92 -3.51 -15.60
CA VAL A 309 9.59 -3.22 -16.15
C VAL A 309 9.64 -2.18 -17.26
N GLY A 310 10.44 -1.11 -17.11
CA GLY A 310 10.59 -0.07 -18.14
C GLY A 310 11.21 -0.61 -19.43
N ARG A 311 12.18 -1.53 -19.31
CA ARG A 311 12.75 -2.20 -20.48
C ARG A 311 11.72 -3.10 -21.16
N LEU A 312 10.93 -3.85 -20.39
CA LEU A 312 9.85 -4.67 -20.92
C LEU A 312 8.78 -3.82 -21.64
N CYS A 313 8.40 -2.68 -21.07
CA CYS A 313 7.43 -1.76 -21.66
C CYS A 313 7.91 -1.21 -23.02
N THR A 314 9.20 -0.87 -23.12
CA THR A 314 9.82 -0.43 -24.37
C THR A 314 9.74 -1.53 -25.44
N ILE A 315 10.04 -2.78 -25.06
CA ILE A 315 9.97 -3.92 -25.98
C ILE A 315 8.54 -4.19 -26.44
N LEU A 316 7.56 -4.15 -25.53
CA LEU A 316 6.15 -4.34 -25.87
C LEU A 316 5.62 -3.26 -26.81
N GLU A 317 6.05 -2.01 -26.63
CA GLU A 317 5.75 -0.93 -27.56
C GLU A 317 6.36 -1.16 -28.94
N GLU A 318 7.62 -1.62 -29.03
CA GLU A 318 8.27 -2.00 -30.30
C GLU A 318 7.57 -3.17 -31.00
N LEU A 319 6.95 -4.08 -30.24
CA LEU A 319 6.12 -5.17 -30.74
C LEU A 319 4.72 -4.72 -31.18
N GLY A 320 4.33 -3.48 -30.91
CA GLY A 320 2.98 -2.97 -31.16
C GLY A 320 1.94 -3.49 -30.15
N ARG A 321 2.38 -4.11 -29.04
CA ARG A 321 1.53 -4.70 -27.99
C ARG A 321 1.23 -3.69 -26.88
N GLN A 322 0.50 -2.63 -27.27
CA GLN A 322 0.08 -1.58 -26.35
C GLN A 322 -0.83 -2.10 -25.24
N ASP A 323 -1.67 -3.09 -25.55
CA ASP A 323 -2.52 -3.80 -24.59
C ASP A 323 -1.74 -4.45 -23.45
N ALA A 324 -0.64 -5.15 -23.77
CA ALA A 324 0.25 -5.78 -22.78
C ALA A 324 1.03 -4.75 -21.96
N ARG A 325 1.44 -3.64 -22.58
CA ARG A 325 2.09 -2.53 -21.88
C ARG A 325 1.14 -1.85 -20.90
N ASP A 326 -0.09 -1.58 -21.33
CA ASP A 326 -1.12 -0.95 -20.49
C ASP A 326 -1.54 -1.87 -19.34
N ALA A 327 -1.50 -3.19 -19.52
CA ALA A 327 -1.71 -4.15 -18.44
C ALA A 327 -0.59 -4.10 -17.39
N LEU A 328 0.67 -3.99 -17.83
CA LEU A 328 1.82 -3.80 -16.91
C LEU A 328 1.70 -2.51 -16.11
N TYR A 329 1.37 -1.40 -16.76
CA TYR A 329 1.25 -0.11 -16.08
C TYR A 329 0.22 -0.10 -14.96
N ARG A 330 -0.82 -0.93 -15.06
CA ARG A 330 -1.88 -1.04 -14.06
C ARG A 330 -1.59 -2.05 -12.95
N THR A 331 -0.78 -3.07 -13.21
CA THR A 331 -0.61 -4.18 -12.27
C THR A 331 0.72 -4.18 -11.52
N VAL A 332 1.71 -3.41 -11.99
CA VAL A 332 2.99 -3.23 -11.31
C VAL A 332 2.90 -2.14 -10.25
N PRO A 333 3.56 -2.30 -9.08
CA PRO A 333 3.72 -1.20 -8.13
C PRO A 333 4.32 0.04 -8.80
N LEU A 334 3.66 1.19 -8.63
CA LEU A 334 4.11 2.46 -9.20
C LEU A 334 5.46 2.94 -8.64
N TYR A 335 5.81 2.44 -7.46
CA TYR A 335 7.12 2.51 -6.84
C TYR A 335 7.25 1.40 -5.81
N LEU A 336 8.48 1.12 -5.41
CA LEU A 336 8.80 0.42 -4.18
C LEU A 336 9.54 1.37 -3.25
N PHE A 337 9.28 1.24 -1.96
CA PHE A 337 9.90 2.04 -0.93
C PHE A 337 10.33 1.12 0.21
N ALA A 338 11.59 1.21 0.63
CA ALA A 338 12.08 0.55 1.83
C ALA A 338 12.11 1.57 2.97
N PRO A 339 11.48 1.30 4.13
CA PRO A 339 11.53 2.18 5.29
C PRO A 339 12.98 2.51 5.67
N LEU A 340 13.22 3.78 5.99
CA LEU A 340 14.56 4.30 6.29
C LEU A 340 15.25 3.56 7.47
N ASP A 341 14.48 2.88 8.32
CA ASP A 341 14.96 2.12 9.48
C ASP A 341 15.55 0.74 9.13
N GLU A 342 15.41 0.26 7.89
CA GLU A 342 15.90 -1.06 7.45
C GLU A 342 17.25 -1.02 6.71
N GLN A 343 17.99 0.09 6.75
CA GLN A 343 19.37 0.07 6.25
C GLN A 343 20.26 -0.72 7.23
N PRO A 344 20.86 -1.86 6.82
CA PRO A 344 21.85 -2.52 7.65
C PRO A 344 23.01 -1.55 7.81
N ALA A 345 23.32 -1.20 9.06
CA ALA A 345 24.44 -0.34 9.42
C ALA A 345 25.70 -0.82 8.71
N VAL A 346 26.05 -0.13 7.61
CA VAL A 346 27.27 -0.43 6.87
C VAL A 346 28.42 -0.02 7.78
N HIS A 347 29.15 -1.03 8.24
CA HIS A 347 30.41 -0.95 8.95
C HIS A 347 31.29 0.17 8.40
N LEU A 348 31.38 1.29 9.12
CA LEU A 348 32.49 2.23 9.02
C LEU A 348 33.33 2.09 10.28
N THR A 349 34.13 1.03 10.27
CA THR A 349 35.26 0.86 11.18
C THR A 349 36.39 1.79 10.74
N GLU A 350 36.98 2.45 11.74
CA GLU A 350 38.28 3.15 11.75
C GLU A 350 38.36 4.57 11.16
N CYS A 351 38.51 5.59 12.01
CA CYS A 351 39.84 6.00 12.51
C CYS A 351 39.69 7.18 13.52
N GLY A 352 40.37 7.11 14.66
CA GLY A 352 40.37 8.21 15.64
C GLY A 352 40.91 7.84 17.02
N ASP A 353 42.16 7.36 17.06
CA ASP A 353 42.97 7.18 18.26
C ASP A 353 43.20 8.51 19.01
N SER A 354 42.99 8.52 20.33
CA SER A 354 43.78 9.27 21.32
C SER A 354 43.33 8.90 22.73
N GLY A 355 44.12 8.06 23.39
CA GLY A 355 43.83 7.55 24.73
C GLY A 355 44.12 8.52 25.88
N VAL A 356 43.63 8.15 27.07
CA VAL A 356 44.34 8.36 28.34
C VAL A 356 44.03 7.18 29.28
N VAL A 357 45.11 6.57 29.75
CA VAL A 357 45.19 5.51 30.74
C VAL A 357 44.94 6.08 32.14
N SER A 358 44.21 5.37 33.00
CA SER A 358 44.47 5.49 34.44
C SER A 358 44.17 4.18 35.17
N SER A 359 45.23 3.64 35.76
CA SER A 359 45.26 2.41 36.54
C SER A 359 45.04 2.72 38.03
N THR A 360 44.33 1.85 38.74
CA THR A 360 44.70 1.51 40.12
C THR A 360 44.33 0.06 40.41
N GLN A 361 45.37 -0.74 40.66
CA GLN A 361 45.32 -2.07 41.26
C GLN A 361 44.99 -1.99 42.74
N SER A 362 44.28 -2.99 43.27
CA SER A 362 44.80 -3.74 44.42
C SER A 362 44.16 -5.13 44.51
N THR A 363 45.05 -6.10 44.40
CA THR A 363 44.92 -7.54 44.64
C THR A 363 44.65 -7.84 46.11
N THR A 364 43.87 -8.89 46.42
CA THR A 364 44.29 -10.03 47.26
C THR A 364 43.19 -11.10 47.32
N ASP A 365 43.42 -12.22 46.65
CA ASP A 365 42.96 -13.56 47.05
C ASP A 365 43.93 -14.10 48.13
N PRO A 366 43.56 -15.03 49.06
CA PRO A 366 43.28 -16.42 48.65
C PRO A 366 42.39 -17.31 49.56
N ARG A 367 41.90 -18.40 48.95
CA ARG A 367 41.76 -19.79 49.43
C ARG A 367 41.14 -20.07 50.83
N SER A 368 40.10 -20.91 50.86
CA SER A 368 40.17 -22.34 51.28
C SER A 368 38.79 -23.00 51.41
N ALA A 369 38.70 -24.25 50.94
CA ALA A 369 38.06 -25.46 51.52
C ALA A 369 36.84 -25.29 52.46
N SER A 370 35.78 -26.11 52.50
CA SER A 370 35.45 -27.44 51.99
C SER A 370 34.12 -27.87 52.65
N THR A 371 33.35 -28.72 51.97
CA THR A 371 32.46 -29.80 52.51
C THR A 371 31.20 -29.52 53.37
N LEU A 372 30.10 -30.06 52.84
CA LEU A 372 29.13 -31.02 53.43
C LEU A 372 27.96 -30.58 54.35
N SER A 373 26.81 -31.18 53.99
CA SER A 373 25.58 -31.47 54.77
C SER A 373 24.61 -30.28 54.88
N ARG A 374 23.32 -30.41 54.57
CA ARG A 374 22.40 -31.55 54.71
C ARG A 374 21.24 -31.43 53.72
#